data_AF-A0A8H6PNL7-F1
#
_entry.id   AF-A0A8H6PNL7-F1
#
_cell.length_a   1.000
_cell.length_b   1.000
_cell.length_c   1.000
_cell.angle_alpha   90.00
_cell.angle_beta   90.00
_cell.angle_gamma   90.00
#
_symmetry.space_group_name_H-M   'P 1'
#
loop_
_entity.id
_entity.type
_entity.pdbx_description
1 polymer ?
#
loop_
_entity_poly.entity_id
_entity_poly.type
_entity_poly.pdbx_seq_one_letter_code
_entity_poly.pdbx_strand_id
1 'polypeptide(L)'
;MDVSQLPDITSLLVRPDNPPRDYVEGMDYPRCAALHNYLVQYAWLAEGRPLATLNGNSTNFFTAFGAEAEALRPRLDPSLVAFLDTAMIPPSDSPDELPPPLSIFAWGLSTPNRLIEEFVADLQDQPVDSLVRLYPVDTGLSAEGSGGGVIYHQRFHRVAIFMHLDAYDYGCPVEDHPDVWNPLETLLSHWIDLIHIGKVVASPHKQPALFDFEKIGPWEWRPYSEAQVTTCVGAWDRLCQAIEARISQLPNPPSLISPISGTDADNPEPLVASTVLDAASVPDPSFARSFLTRARRPWFHYIAPGLLLPPADSSGFVAAQPFALLPHSQHTVPPVCLFPADSGDQRPIQLTRTTSPFLLADFYSTSTDTHTPSRVSAGLYTAAVERNGLDTAEEGFRLLLPFTFNDGWGRSVGARRSDGELVDRESVADLFQHGFKPFGGDYYRPQRLERLLDCWRKLVEEGVWSVGPEGVEGTIDTFRDAESDRWGDYYIPPTW
;
A
#
# COMPACT_ATOMS: atom_id res chain seq x y z
N MET A 1 1.03 -23.35 -11.57
CA MET A 1 2.47 -23.34 -11.22
C MET A 1 2.65 -24.26 -10.03
N ASP A 2 3.60 -25.19 -10.08
CA ASP A 2 3.88 -26.08 -8.95
C ASP A 2 4.95 -25.45 -8.05
N VAL A 3 4.51 -24.65 -7.10
CA VAL A 3 5.39 -23.90 -6.17
C VAL A 3 6.18 -24.80 -5.23
N SER A 4 5.87 -26.10 -5.14
CA SER A 4 6.62 -27.05 -4.30
C SER A 4 8.05 -27.30 -4.79
N GLN A 5 8.37 -26.87 -6.01
CA GLN A 5 9.71 -26.93 -6.58
C GLN A 5 10.64 -25.82 -6.08
N LEU A 6 10.09 -24.78 -5.45
CA LEU A 6 10.85 -23.66 -4.92
C LEU A 6 11.45 -24.00 -3.55
N PRO A 7 12.59 -23.40 -3.18
CA PRO A 7 13.18 -23.61 -1.87
C PRO A 7 12.26 -23.04 -0.77
N ASP A 8 12.22 -23.72 0.38
CA ASP A 8 11.57 -23.19 1.57
C ASP A 8 12.40 -22.06 2.17
N ILE A 9 11.85 -20.85 2.11
CA ILE A 9 12.46 -19.61 2.61
C ILE A 9 11.80 -19.10 3.88
N THR A 10 10.88 -19.86 4.49
CA THR A 10 10.07 -19.38 5.62
C THR A 10 10.94 -18.88 6.78
N SER A 11 12.03 -19.61 7.07
CA SER A 11 13.01 -19.25 8.10
C SER A 11 13.94 -18.08 7.72
N LEU A 12 13.85 -17.57 6.50
CA LEU A 12 14.65 -16.45 5.99
C LEU A 12 13.82 -15.16 5.85
N LEU A 13 12.50 -15.24 5.85
CA LEU A 13 11.66 -14.05 5.78
C LEU A 13 11.80 -13.20 7.05
N VAL A 14 11.80 -11.88 6.87
CA VAL A 14 11.78 -10.93 7.97
C VAL A 14 10.42 -10.98 8.66
N ARG A 15 10.44 -11.34 9.94
CA ARG A 15 9.27 -11.57 10.79
C ARG A 15 9.57 -11.13 12.22
N PRO A 16 8.55 -10.94 13.08
CA PRO A 16 8.79 -10.64 14.50
C PRO A 16 9.67 -11.67 15.23
N ASP A 17 9.58 -12.95 14.84
CA ASP A 17 10.39 -14.06 15.37
C ASP A 17 11.73 -14.27 14.62
N ASN A 18 11.92 -13.57 13.51
CA ASN A 18 13.15 -13.57 12.71
C ASN A 18 13.44 -12.15 12.17
N PRO A 19 13.77 -11.20 13.07
CA PRO A 19 13.89 -9.79 12.73
C PRO A 19 15.01 -9.54 11.71
N PRO A 20 15.03 -8.36 11.07
CA PRO A 20 16.13 -8.00 10.20
C PRO A 20 17.40 -7.77 11.03
N ARG A 21 18.56 -7.82 10.39
CA ARG A 21 19.84 -7.65 11.08
C ARG A 21 20.11 -6.16 11.30
N ASP A 22 19.87 -5.68 12.52
CA ASP A 22 19.90 -4.23 12.78
C ASP A 22 21.30 -3.61 13.02
N TYR A 23 22.35 -4.41 13.33
CA TYR A 23 23.65 -3.88 13.77
C TYR A 23 24.86 -4.78 13.47
N VAL A 24 25.33 -4.84 12.22
CA VAL A 24 26.57 -5.57 11.87
C VAL A 24 27.38 -4.81 10.82
N GLU A 25 28.71 -5.05 10.80
CA GLU A 25 29.60 -4.70 9.69
C GLU A 25 29.14 -5.47 8.44
N GLY A 26 28.43 -4.80 7.53
CA GLY A 26 28.01 -5.39 6.26
C GLY A 26 26.56 -5.87 6.17
N MET A 27 26.15 -6.13 4.93
CA MET A 27 24.90 -6.77 4.53
C MET A 27 24.84 -8.24 4.99
N ASP A 28 23.65 -8.72 5.36
CA ASP A 28 23.38 -10.16 5.52
C ASP A 28 23.32 -10.87 4.16
N TYR A 29 24.46 -10.92 3.45
CA TYR A 29 24.53 -11.36 2.07
C TYR A 29 23.96 -12.77 1.83
N PRO A 30 24.11 -13.78 2.73
CA PRO A 30 23.54 -15.10 2.50
C PRO A 30 22.01 -15.07 2.50
N ARG A 31 21.42 -14.33 3.46
CA ARG A 31 19.97 -14.16 3.56
C ARG A 31 19.42 -13.37 2.37
N CYS A 32 20.07 -12.25 2.03
CA CYS A 32 19.69 -11.41 0.89
C CYS A 32 19.77 -12.17 -0.43
N ALA A 33 20.87 -12.90 -0.68
CA ALA A 33 21.04 -13.68 -1.90
C ALA A 33 20.02 -14.82 -2.00
N ALA A 34 19.70 -15.51 -0.90
CA ALA A 34 18.67 -16.54 -0.89
C ALA A 34 17.27 -15.99 -1.24
N LEU A 35 16.88 -14.84 -0.66
CA LEU A 35 15.60 -14.19 -0.96
C LEU A 35 15.55 -13.66 -2.40
N HIS A 36 16.63 -13.06 -2.89
CA HIS A 36 16.76 -12.65 -4.30
C HIS A 36 16.62 -13.84 -5.25
N ASN A 37 17.37 -14.92 -4.99
CA ASN A 37 17.36 -16.12 -5.81
C ASN A 37 15.97 -16.78 -5.82
N TYR A 38 15.23 -16.73 -4.71
CA TYR A 38 13.84 -17.18 -4.66
C TYR A 38 12.95 -16.40 -5.64
N LEU A 39 13.05 -15.07 -5.69
CA LEU A 39 12.29 -14.24 -6.62
C LEU A 39 12.63 -14.57 -8.09
N VAL A 40 13.92 -14.76 -8.41
CA VAL A 40 14.37 -15.17 -9.75
C VAL A 40 13.80 -16.54 -10.13
N GLN A 41 13.87 -17.52 -9.22
CA GLN A 41 13.33 -18.87 -9.45
C GLN A 41 11.80 -18.86 -9.59
N TYR A 42 11.11 -18.07 -8.77
CA TYR A 42 9.66 -17.88 -8.83
C TYR A 42 9.24 -17.32 -10.20
N ALA A 43 9.88 -16.23 -10.65
CA ALA A 43 9.62 -15.62 -11.95
C ALA A 43 9.87 -16.60 -13.11
N TRP A 44 10.99 -17.32 -13.07
CA TRP A 44 11.37 -18.30 -14.10
C TRP A 44 10.35 -19.43 -14.22
N LEU A 45 9.93 -19.98 -13.08
CA LEU A 45 8.91 -21.02 -13.02
C LEU A 45 7.54 -20.51 -13.48
N ALA A 46 7.20 -19.27 -13.13
CA ALA A 46 5.97 -18.61 -13.55
C ALA A 46 5.89 -18.38 -15.06
N GLU A 47 7.03 -18.13 -15.71
CA GLU A 47 7.17 -18.12 -17.18
C GLU A 47 7.01 -19.52 -17.83
N GLY A 48 6.75 -20.56 -17.04
CA GLY A 48 6.61 -21.93 -17.50
C GLY A 48 7.95 -22.59 -17.85
N ARG A 49 9.07 -22.01 -17.40
CA ARG A 49 10.41 -22.54 -17.66
C ARG A 49 10.85 -23.48 -16.52
N PRO A 50 11.45 -24.65 -16.79
CA PRO A 50 11.90 -25.56 -15.74
C PRO A 50 13.06 -24.97 -14.91
N LEU A 51 13.07 -25.16 -13.59
CA LEU A 51 14.17 -24.69 -12.73
C LEU A 51 15.53 -25.34 -13.07
N ALA A 52 15.53 -26.55 -13.63
CA ALA A 52 16.76 -27.22 -14.06
C ALA A 52 17.51 -26.43 -15.14
N THR A 53 16.80 -25.72 -16.03
CA THR A 53 17.43 -24.90 -17.07
C THR A 53 17.97 -23.58 -16.52
N LEU A 54 17.38 -23.07 -15.44
CA LEU A 54 17.90 -21.91 -14.72
C LEU A 54 19.21 -22.28 -14.01
N ASN A 55 19.19 -23.32 -13.18
CA ASN A 55 20.35 -23.72 -12.37
C ASN A 55 21.57 -24.12 -13.21
N GLY A 56 21.35 -24.66 -14.40
CA GLY A 56 22.45 -25.04 -15.31
C GLY A 56 23.09 -23.86 -16.06
N ASN A 57 22.42 -22.71 -16.13
CA ASN A 57 22.82 -21.59 -17.00
C ASN A 57 22.89 -20.23 -16.29
N SER A 58 22.41 -20.12 -15.05
CA SER A 58 22.53 -18.91 -14.24
C SER A 58 24.01 -18.64 -13.92
N THR A 59 24.38 -17.36 -13.94
CA THR A 59 25.72 -16.91 -13.54
C THR A 59 25.60 -15.94 -12.37
N ASN A 60 26.72 -15.45 -11.84
CA ASN A 60 26.75 -14.36 -10.89
C ASN A 60 27.19 -13.06 -11.57
N PHE A 61 27.12 -11.93 -10.84
CA PHE A 61 27.42 -10.61 -11.38
C PHE A 61 28.79 -10.52 -12.09
N PHE A 62 29.84 -10.96 -11.42
CA PHE A 62 31.20 -10.84 -11.94
C PHE A 62 31.48 -11.79 -13.11
N THR A 63 30.85 -12.96 -13.14
CA THR A 63 30.93 -13.88 -14.28
C THR A 63 30.15 -13.35 -15.47
N ALA A 64 28.96 -12.79 -15.24
CA ALA A 64 28.08 -12.27 -16.28
C ALA A 64 28.69 -11.08 -17.03
N PHE A 65 29.33 -10.15 -16.29
CA PHE A 65 29.84 -8.90 -16.86
C PHE A 65 31.37 -8.81 -16.94
N GLY A 66 32.08 -9.83 -16.45
CA GLY A 66 33.53 -9.99 -16.63
C GLY A 66 34.35 -8.79 -16.13
N ALA A 67 35.26 -8.31 -16.98
CA ALA A 67 36.26 -7.31 -16.62
C ALA A 67 35.65 -5.98 -16.12
N GLU A 68 34.48 -5.59 -16.62
CA GLU A 68 33.81 -4.36 -16.19
C GLU A 68 33.31 -4.46 -14.74
N ALA A 69 32.71 -5.60 -14.38
CA ALA A 69 32.31 -5.86 -13.00
C ALA A 69 33.52 -6.02 -12.06
N GLU A 70 34.57 -6.72 -12.52
CA GLU A 70 35.80 -6.90 -11.74
C GLU A 70 36.48 -5.56 -11.41
N ALA A 71 36.41 -4.58 -12.32
CA ALA A 71 36.93 -3.23 -12.08
C ALA A 71 36.20 -2.50 -10.93
N LEU A 72 34.96 -2.90 -10.59
CA LEU A 72 34.20 -2.32 -9.48
C LEU A 72 34.54 -2.93 -8.13
N ARG A 73 35.07 -4.17 -8.06
CA ARG A 73 35.33 -4.84 -6.77
C ARG A 73 36.08 -3.98 -5.74
N PRO A 74 37.11 -3.19 -6.09
CA PRO A 74 37.83 -2.37 -5.11
C PRO A 74 37.01 -1.20 -4.53
N ARG A 75 35.91 -0.83 -5.19
CA ARG A 75 35.00 0.28 -4.81
C ARG A 75 33.80 -0.19 -3.98
N LEU A 76 33.56 -1.50 -3.93
CA LEU A 76 32.40 -2.08 -3.27
C LEU A 76 32.79 -2.65 -1.90
N ASP A 77 31.87 -2.53 -0.95
CA ASP A 77 31.99 -3.14 0.37
C ASP A 77 32.09 -4.68 0.23
N PRO A 78 32.94 -5.36 1.03
CA PRO A 78 33.11 -6.82 0.94
C PRO A 78 31.80 -7.62 1.07
N SER A 79 30.86 -7.17 1.88
CA SER A 79 29.56 -7.85 2.03
C SER A 79 28.68 -7.72 0.78
N LEU A 80 28.74 -6.58 0.10
CA LEU A 80 28.07 -6.38 -1.18
C LEU A 80 28.73 -7.19 -2.30
N VAL A 81 30.06 -7.27 -2.32
CA VAL A 81 30.78 -8.15 -3.25
C VAL A 81 30.35 -9.61 -3.06
N ALA A 82 30.27 -10.08 -1.80
CA ALA A 82 29.82 -11.44 -1.49
C ALA A 82 28.36 -11.69 -1.92
N PHE A 83 27.48 -10.69 -1.77
CA PHE A 83 26.12 -10.75 -2.31
C PHE A 83 26.13 -10.90 -3.84
N LEU A 84 26.86 -10.05 -4.55
CA LEU A 84 26.95 -10.07 -6.02
C LEU A 84 27.61 -11.34 -6.59
N ASP A 85 28.53 -11.96 -5.84
CA ASP A 85 29.11 -13.28 -6.17
C ASP A 85 28.12 -14.45 -5.98
N THR A 86 27.07 -14.25 -5.16
CA THR A 86 26.10 -15.30 -4.79
C THR A 86 24.73 -15.15 -5.49
N ALA A 87 24.32 -13.91 -5.79
CA ALA A 87 23.05 -13.61 -6.42
C ALA A 87 23.00 -14.15 -7.86
N MET A 88 21.90 -14.82 -8.20
CA MET A 88 21.68 -15.42 -9.51
C MET A 88 21.31 -14.35 -10.54
N ILE A 89 22.05 -14.31 -11.64
CA ILE A 89 21.64 -13.63 -12.86
C ILE A 89 21.06 -14.70 -13.80
N PRO A 90 19.75 -14.66 -14.09
CA PRO A 90 19.13 -15.59 -15.01
C PRO A 90 19.68 -15.37 -16.42
N PRO A 91 19.74 -16.42 -17.26
CA PRO A 91 20.20 -16.29 -18.64
C PRO A 91 19.26 -15.35 -19.40
N SER A 92 19.85 -14.40 -20.13
CA SER A 92 19.08 -13.49 -21.00
C SER A 92 18.76 -14.17 -22.33
N ASP A 93 17.58 -13.88 -22.87
CA ASP A 93 17.19 -14.31 -24.22
C ASP A 93 17.93 -13.46 -25.30
N SER A 94 18.50 -12.31 -24.93
CA SER A 94 19.30 -11.42 -25.78
C SER A 94 20.50 -10.81 -25.04
N PRO A 95 21.71 -10.79 -25.62
CA PRO A 95 22.91 -10.25 -24.96
C PRO A 95 22.88 -8.74 -24.68
N ASP A 96 21.99 -7.98 -25.34
CA ASP A 96 21.90 -6.52 -25.22
C ASP A 96 20.76 -6.06 -24.28
N GLU A 97 20.00 -6.99 -23.70
CA GLU A 97 18.87 -6.66 -22.80
C GLU A 97 19.30 -6.61 -21.33
N LEU A 98 18.68 -5.70 -20.57
CA LEU A 98 18.81 -5.68 -19.11
C LEU A 98 18.36 -7.03 -18.53
N PRO A 99 18.92 -7.46 -17.38
CA PRO A 99 18.43 -8.65 -16.70
C PRO A 99 16.91 -8.55 -16.48
N PRO A 100 16.16 -9.65 -16.66
CA PRO A 100 14.70 -9.62 -16.63
C PRO A 100 14.17 -9.09 -15.29
N PRO A 101 12.93 -8.57 -15.26
CA PRO A 101 12.37 -7.96 -14.07
C PRO A 101 12.38 -8.88 -12.85
N LEU A 102 12.96 -8.40 -11.75
CA LEU A 102 13.03 -9.14 -10.48
C LEU A 102 11.71 -9.03 -9.70
N SER A 103 11.02 -7.90 -9.82
CA SER A 103 9.73 -7.65 -9.19
C SER A 103 8.91 -6.69 -10.05
N ILE A 104 7.67 -6.43 -9.63
CA ILE A 104 6.81 -5.41 -10.26
C ILE A 104 7.37 -3.98 -10.12
N PHE A 105 8.26 -3.75 -9.15
CA PHE A 105 8.84 -2.42 -8.90
C PHE A 105 10.21 -2.25 -9.55
N ALA A 106 10.95 -3.33 -9.78
CA ALA A 106 12.34 -3.24 -10.17
C ALA A 106 12.78 -4.33 -11.16
N TRP A 107 13.68 -3.93 -12.06
CA TRP A 107 14.45 -4.78 -12.94
C TRP A 107 15.42 -5.68 -12.16
N GLY A 108 16.09 -6.60 -12.86
CA GLY A 108 17.18 -7.37 -12.25
C GLY A 108 18.40 -6.49 -11.89
N LEU A 109 19.50 -7.12 -11.46
CA LEU A 109 20.68 -6.38 -11.00
C LEU A 109 21.19 -5.37 -12.05
N SER A 110 21.53 -4.15 -11.60
CA SER A 110 22.09 -3.11 -12.48
C SER A 110 23.37 -3.57 -13.15
N THR A 111 23.60 -3.11 -14.38
CA THR A 111 24.86 -3.34 -15.12
C THR A 111 26.04 -2.56 -14.49
N PRO A 112 27.31 -2.97 -14.69
CA PRO A 112 28.46 -2.33 -14.05
C PRO A 112 28.54 -0.81 -14.25
N ASN A 113 28.25 -0.32 -15.46
CA ASN A 113 28.27 1.11 -15.80
C ASN A 113 27.16 1.94 -15.12
N ARG A 114 26.17 1.32 -14.47
CA ARG A 114 25.06 1.97 -13.78
C ARG A 114 24.96 1.56 -12.30
N LEU A 115 25.93 0.81 -11.79
CA LEU A 115 25.88 0.26 -10.44
C LEU A 115 26.19 1.32 -9.38
N ILE A 116 27.18 2.19 -9.60
CA ILE A 116 27.56 3.24 -8.64
C ILE A 116 26.91 4.57 -9.04
N GLU A 117 26.16 5.17 -8.12
CA GLU A 117 25.41 6.42 -8.33
C GLU A 117 26.25 7.66 -8.01
N GLU A 118 27.30 7.92 -8.78
CA GLU A 118 28.20 9.05 -8.55
C GLU A 118 27.47 10.40 -8.64
N PHE A 119 26.60 10.57 -9.66
CA PHE A 119 25.85 11.80 -9.87
C PHE A 119 24.90 12.11 -8.70
N VAL A 120 24.18 11.09 -8.21
CA VAL A 120 23.24 11.28 -7.11
C VAL A 120 23.97 11.48 -5.79
N ALA A 121 25.10 10.79 -5.58
CA ALA A 121 25.92 11.00 -4.40
C ALA A 121 26.43 12.46 -4.33
N ASP A 122 26.87 13.03 -5.45
CA ASP A 122 27.26 14.45 -5.52
C ASP A 122 26.06 15.40 -5.26
N LEU A 123 24.91 15.13 -5.91
CA LEU A 123 23.71 15.96 -5.76
C LEU A 123 23.18 16.00 -4.31
N GLN A 124 23.30 14.89 -3.58
CA GLN A 124 22.77 14.70 -2.24
C GLN A 124 23.85 14.85 -1.15
N ASP A 125 25.01 15.43 -1.49
CA ASP A 125 26.17 15.63 -0.60
C ASP A 125 26.61 14.35 0.13
N GLN A 126 26.45 13.19 -0.51
CA GLN A 126 26.84 11.89 0.01
C GLN A 126 28.30 11.55 -0.33
N PRO A 127 28.95 10.71 0.47
CA PRO A 127 30.33 10.31 0.19
C PRO A 127 30.47 9.60 -1.16
N VAL A 128 31.60 9.84 -1.83
CA VAL A 128 31.96 9.10 -3.06
C VAL A 128 31.84 7.59 -2.84
N ASP A 129 31.25 6.92 -3.83
CA ASP A 129 30.96 5.48 -3.84
C ASP A 129 29.97 5.02 -2.78
N SER A 130 29.35 5.89 -1.97
CA SER A 130 28.44 5.44 -0.92
C SER A 130 27.12 4.89 -1.47
N LEU A 131 26.63 5.37 -2.61
CA LEU A 131 25.36 4.99 -3.20
C LEU A 131 25.53 3.98 -4.34
N VAL A 132 24.85 2.84 -4.22
CA VAL A 132 24.84 1.76 -5.20
C VAL A 132 23.41 1.48 -5.65
N ARG A 133 23.09 1.61 -6.93
CA ARG A 133 21.79 1.20 -7.49
C ARG A 133 21.81 -0.31 -7.72
N LEU A 134 21.26 -1.09 -6.77
CA LEU A 134 21.19 -2.56 -6.89
C LEU A 134 20.22 -3.00 -7.97
N TYR A 135 19.01 -2.44 -7.96
CA TYR A 135 17.94 -2.77 -8.91
C TYR A 135 17.41 -1.47 -9.54
N PRO A 136 17.45 -1.31 -10.87
CA PRO A 136 16.80 -0.19 -11.54
C PRO A 136 15.27 -0.34 -11.45
N VAL A 137 14.53 0.75 -11.33
CA VAL A 137 13.06 0.73 -11.44
C VAL A 137 12.65 0.92 -12.90
N ASP A 138 11.53 0.33 -13.32
CA ASP A 138 11.02 0.50 -14.68
C ASP A 138 10.41 1.89 -14.88
N THR A 139 10.76 2.56 -15.97
CA THR A 139 10.29 3.90 -16.28
C THR A 139 9.10 3.86 -17.22
N GLY A 140 7.98 3.29 -16.76
CA GLY A 140 6.65 3.60 -17.31
C GLY A 140 6.18 5.02 -16.93
N LEU A 141 6.90 5.70 -16.03
CA LEU A 141 6.54 7.01 -15.45
C LEU A 141 7.54 8.13 -15.76
N SER A 142 8.53 7.92 -16.64
CA SER A 142 9.41 8.99 -17.10
C SER A 142 10.11 8.62 -18.40
N ALA A 143 9.80 9.33 -19.47
CA ALA A 143 10.59 9.29 -20.69
C ALA A 143 12.01 9.79 -20.38
N GLU A 144 13.02 8.97 -20.71
CA GLU A 144 14.44 9.34 -20.77
C GLU A 144 15.12 9.70 -19.43
N GLY A 145 15.83 8.73 -18.82
CA GLY A 145 16.94 9.02 -17.88
C GLY A 145 16.59 9.21 -16.40
N SER A 146 15.55 8.57 -15.87
CA SER A 146 15.19 8.72 -14.45
C SER A 146 16.14 7.96 -13.51
N GLY A 147 16.67 8.69 -12.52
CA GLY A 147 17.64 8.23 -11.53
C GLY A 147 17.09 7.35 -10.39
N GLY A 148 15.89 6.78 -10.53
CA GLY A 148 15.27 5.91 -9.52
C GLY A 148 15.92 4.53 -9.40
N GLY A 149 15.52 3.76 -8.39
CA GLY A 149 16.00 2.39 -8.16
C GLY A 149 15.91 1.98 -6.69
N VAL A 150 16.29 0.73 -6.43
CA VAL A 150 16.67 0.27 -5.09
C VAL A 150 18.11 0.68 -4.86
N ILE A 151 18.30 1.69 -4.02
CA ILE A 151 19.60 2.28 -3.71
C ILE A 151 20.09 1.70 -2.39
N TYR A 152 21.30 1.16 -2.41
CA TYR A 152 22.02 0.65 -1.25
C TYR A 152 23.09 1.66 -0.82
N HIS A 153 23.07 2.03 0.46
CA HIS A 153 24.08 2.89 1.04
C HIS A 153 25.18 2.05 1.69
N GLN A 154 26.37 2.01 1.08
CA GLN A 154 27.48 1.12 1.46
C GLN A 154 27.96 1.31 2.91
N ARG A 155 27.89 2.53 3.47
CA ARG A 155 28.31 2.77 4.87
C ARG A 155 27.27 2.37 5.92
N PHE A 156 26.00 2.41 5.55
CA PHE A 156 24.89 2.13 6.47
C PHE A 156 24.35 0.72 6.30
N HIS A 157 24.76 0.03 5.23
CA HIS A 157 24.33 -1.31 4.84
C HIS A 157 22.80 -1.44 4.75
N ARG A 158 22.15 -0.38 4.27
CA ARG A 158 20.70 -0.25 4.16
C ARG A 158 20.30 0.16 2.76
N VAL A 159 19.05 -0.14 2.40
CA VAL A 159 18.43 0.19 1.13
C VAL A 159 17.22 1.09 1.31
N ALA A 160 17.00 1.94 0.31
CA ALA A 160 15.74 2.65 0.10
C ALA A 160 15.36 2.49 -1.38
N ILE A 161 14.06 2.48 -1.68
CA ILE A 161 13.58 2.52 -3.06
C ILE A 161 13.09 3.93 -3.39
N PHE A 162 13.61 4.47 -4.48
CA PHE A 162 13.20 5.76 -5.02
C PHE A 162 12.62 5.52 -6.41
N MET A 163 11.32 5.76 -6.57
CA MET A 163 10.67 5.57 -7.87
C MET A 163 11.12 6.64 -8.89
N HIS A 164 11.59 7.79 -8.39
CA HIS A 164 11.96 8.97 -9.17
C HIS A 164 13.17 9.70 -8.55
N LEU A 165 13.80 10.62 -9.30
CA LEU A 165 14.97 11.37 -8.84
C LEU A 165 14.63 12.40 -7.74
N ASP A 166 13.43 12.98 -7.78
CA ASP A 166 12.91 13.88 -6.74
C ASP A 166 12.55 13.14 -5.44
N ALA A 167 12.38 11.81 -5.50
CA ALA A 167 12.09 11.01 -4.32
C ALA A 167 13.28 10.88 -3.35
N TYR A 168 14.51 11.23 -3.77
CA TYR A 168 15.68 11.18 -2.90
C TYR A 168 15.61 12.16 -1.73
N ASP A 169 14.90 13.28 -1.89
CA ASP A 169 14.75 14.29 -0.85
C ASP A 169 13.95 13.77 0.37
N TYR A 170 13.24 12.64 0.24
CA TYR A 170 12.59 11.96 1.36
C TYR A 170 13.53 11.08 2.18
N GLY A 171 14.67 10.67 1.61
CA GLY A 171 15.62 9.74 2.23
C GLY A 171 17.00 10.33 2.49
N CYS A 172 17.33 11.50 1.94
CA CYS A 172 18.64 12.12 2.07
C CYS A 172 18.57 13.42 2.91
N PRO A 173 19.55 13.66 3.80
CA PRO A 173 20.68 12.79 4.14
C PRO A 173 20.23 11.57 4.97
N VAL A 174 20.93 10.44 4.82
CA VAL A 174 20.52 9.14 5.39
C VAL A 174 20.38 9.21 6.91
N GLU A 175 21.23 9.99 7.58
CA GLU A 175 21.24 10.17 9.03
C GLU A 175 19.95 10.81 9.58
N ASP A 176 19.30 11.65 8.78
CA ASP A 176 18.08 12.37 9.19
C ASP A 176 16.81 11.57 8.87
N HIS A 177 16.90 10.54 8.02
CA HIS A 177 15.77 9.72 7.54
C HIS A 177 15.96 8.21 7.77
N PRO A 178 16.32 7.74 8.98
CA PRO A 178 16.62 6.33 9.24
C PRO A 178 15.42 5.39 9.03
N ASP A 179 14.20 5.90 9.05
CA ASP A 179 12.94 5.18 8.80
C ASP A 179 12.75 4.80 7.32
N VAL A 180 13.37 5.54 6.40
CA VAL A 180 13.36 5.25 4.96
C VAL A 180 14.35 4.15 4.60
N TRP A 181 15.47 4.06 5.32
CA TRP A 181 16.58 3.15 5.02
C TRP A 181 16.49 1.83 5.80
N ASN A 182 16.23 0.75 5.08
CA ASN A 182 15.90 -0.56 5.65
C ASN A 182 16.92 -1.63 5.22
N PRO A 183 17.18 -2.69 6.00
CA PRO A 183 18.04 -3.79 5.53
C PRO A 183 17.47 -4.45 4.26
N LEU A 184 18.33 -4.88 3.33
CA LEU A 184 17.90 -5.43 2.03
C LEU A 184 16.99 -6.66 2.19
N GLU A 185 17.23 -7.50 3.19
CA GLU A 185 16.37 -8.64 3.50
C GLU A 185 14.94 -8.23 3.87
N THR A 186 14.74 -7.02 4.40
CA THR A 186 13.40 -6.48 4.71
C THR A 186 12.65 -6.16 3.43
N LEU A 187 13.31 -5.49 2.48
CA LEU A 187 12.72 -5.17 1.18
C LEU A 187 12.38 -6.43 0.38
N LEU A 188 13.31 -7.38 0.30
CA LEU A 188 13.07 -8.64 -0.42
C LEU A 188 11.97 -9.48 0.24
N SER A 189 11.92 -9.51 1.58
CA SER A 189 10.82 -10.19 2.30
C SER A 189 9.48 -9.53 2.00
N HIS A 190 9.42 -8.19 1.96
CA HIS A 190 8.18 -7.47 1.64
C HIS A 190 7.68 -7.80 0.22
N TRP A 191 8.56 -7.82 -0.79
CA TRP A 191 8.15 -8.21 -2.15
C TRP A 191 7.62 -9.64 -2.22
N ILE A 192 8.21 -10.56 -1.45
CA ILE A 192 7.73 -11.94 -1.35
C ILE A 192 6.39 -11.99 -0.60
N ASP A 193 6.16 -11.15 0.39
CA ASP A 193 4.88 -11.05 1.08
C ASP A 193 3.76 -10.57 0.17
N LEU A 194 4.05 -9.62 -0.73
CA LEU A 194 3.09 -9.22 -1.76
C LEU A 194 2.67 -10.39 -2.66
N ILE A 195 3.59 -11.32 -2.94
CA ILE A 195 3.29 -12.57 -3.66
C ILE A 195 2.43 -13.49 -2.81
N HIS A 196 2.79 -13.71 -1.54
CA HIS A 196 2.06 -14.60 -0.65
C HIS A 196 0.63 -14.14 -0.36
N ILE A 197 0.39 -12.84 -0.23
CA ILE A 197 -0.97 -12.31 -0.08
C ILE A 197 -1.73 -12.30 -1.41
N GLY A 198 -1.06 -12.49 -2.55
CA GLY A 198 -1.67 -12.47 -3.89
C GLY A 198 -1.91 -11.08 -4.45
N LYS A 199 -1.28 -10.04 -3.88
CA LYS A 199 -1.28 -8.67 -4.43
C LYS A 199 -0.42 -8.59 -5.68
N VAL A 200 0.70 -9.31 -5.70
CA VAL A 200 1.51 -9.53 -6.89
C VAL A 200 1.37 -10.99 -7.30
N VAL A 201 1.10 -11.22 -8.59
CA VAL A 201 1.08 -12.58 -9.14
C VAL A 201 2.02 -12.67 -10.32
N ALA A 202 2.54 -13.86 -10.57
CA ALA A 202 3.35 -14.12 -11.75
C ALA A 202 2.66 -15.13 -12.67
N SER A 203 2.66 -14.83 -13.97
CA SER A 203 2.20 -15.73 -15.02
C SER A 203 2.92 -15.38 -16.33
N PRO A 204 2.98 -16.27 -17.33
CA PRO A 204 3.76 -16.01 -18.54
C PRO A 204 3.43 -14.66 -19.16
N HIS A 205 4.44 -13.85 -19.49
CA HIS A 205 4.27 -12.48 -19.96
C HIS A 205 3.39 -12.36 -21.22
N LYS A 206 3.36 -13.40 -22.06
CA LYS A 206 2.51 -13.45 -23.28
C LYS A 206 1.03 -13.70 -23.00
N GLN A 207 0.68 -14.15 -21.79
CA GLN A 207 -0.71 -14.32 -21.40
C GLN A 207 -1.28 -12.98 -20.97
N PRO A 208 -2.53 -12.65 -21.32
CA PRO A 208 -3.17 -11.44 -20.86
C PRO A 208 -3.25 -11.43 -19.32
N ALA A 209 -3.04 -10.26 -18.73
CA ALA A 209 -3.31 -10.01 -17.32
C ALA A 209 -4.81 -9.84 -17.07
N LEU A 210 -5.23 -9.84 -15.81
CA LEU A 210 -6.57 -9.42 -15.45
C LEU A 210 -6.73 -7.91 -15.70
N PHE A 211 -7.92 -7.53 -16.13
CA PHE A 211 -8.25 -6.13 -16.46
C PHE A 211 -7.33 -5.49 -17.49
N ASP A 212 -6.71 -6.27 -18.38
CA ASP A 212 -5.80 -5.75 -19.43
C ASP A 212 -4.59 -4.97 -18.88
N PHE A 213 -4.15 -5.29 -17.66
CA PHE A 213 -2.95 -4.73 -17.05
C PHE A 213 -1.69 -5.04 -17.89
N GLU A 214 -0.82 -4.04 -18.06
CA GLU A 214 0.47 -4.21 -18.75
C GLU A 214 1.49 -4.87 -17.82
N LYS A 215 1.79 -6.15 -18.09
CA LYS A 215 2.73 -6.92 -17.29
C LYS A 215 4.16 -6.40 -17.41
N ILE A 216 4.88 -6.42 -16.30
CA ILE A 216 6.32 -6.18 -16.25
C ILE A 216 7.00 -7.55 -16.18
N GLY A 217 7.47 -8.06 -17.34
CA GLY A 217 7.89 -9.46 -17.44
C GLY A 217 6.74 -10.41 -17.05
N PRO A 218 6.94 -11.37 -16.13
CA PRO A 218 5.85 -12.23 -15.67
C PRO A 218 4.93 -11.57 -14.64
N TRP A 219 5.30 -10.39 -14.12
CA TRP A 219 4.66 -9.80 -12.95
C TRP A 219 3.40 -9.03 -13.31
N GLU A 220 2.37 -9.26 -12.51
CA GLU A 220 1.08 -8.58 -12.58
C GLU A 220 0.72 -8.04 -11.20
N TRP A 221 0.37 -6.76 -11.14
CA TRP A 221 -0.18 -6.13 -9.95
C TRP A 221 -1.69 -6.33 -9.89
N ARG A 222 -2.20 -6.88 -8.79
CA ARG A 222 -3.64 -7.07 -8.58
C ARG A 222 -4.22 -5.87 -7.82
N PRO A 223 -5.37 -5.32 -8.26
CA PRO A 223 -6.01 -4.21 -7.55
C PRO A 223 -6.31 -4.51 -6.09
N TYR A 224 -6.62 -5.77 -5.76
CA TYR A 224 -6.71 -6.34 -4.41
C TYR A 224 -6.59 -7.87 -4.49
N SER A 225 -6.53 -8.52 -3.34
CA SER A 225 -6.50 -9.97 -3.20
C SER A 225 -7.53 -10.49 -2.19
N GLU A 226 -7.84 -11.78 -2.26
CA GLU A 226 -8.76 -12.46 -1.34
C GLU A 226 -8.23 -12.45 0.11
N ALA A 227 -6.90 -12.53 0.29
CA ALA A 227 -6.27 -12.42 1.61
C ALA A 227 -6.48 -11.02 2.20
N GLN A 228 -6.39 -9.96 1.39
CA GLN A 228 -6.65 -8.59 1.85
C GLN A 228 -8.12 -8.37 2.22
N VAL A 229 -9.07 -8.91 1.45
CA VAL A 229 -10.50 -8.86 1.81
C VAL A 229 -10.72 -9.57 3.15
N THR A 230 -10.20 -10.79 3.30
CA THR A 230 -10.35 -11.59 4.52
C THR A 230 -9.75 -10.88 5.74
N THR A 231 -8.56 -10.30 5.60
CA THR A 231 -7.90 -9.58 6.69
C THR A 231 -8.67 -8.31 7.07
N CYS A 232 -9.18 -7.57 6.10
CA CYS A 232 -10.00 -6.39 6.34
C CYS A 232 -11.35 -6.73 7.01
N VAL A 233 -12.02 -7.80 6.59
CA VAL A 233 -13.23 -8.31 7.27
C VAL A 233 -12.91 -8.70 8.71
N GLY A 234 -11.77 -9.35 8.95
CA GLY A 234 -11.31 -9.65 10.31
C GLY A 234 -11.04 -8.40 11.15
N ALA A 235 -10.49 -7.33 10.57
CA ALA A 235 -10.29 -6.05 11.26
C ALA A 235 -11.61 -5.36 11.60
N TRP A 236 -12.58 -5.41 10.68
CA TRP A 236 -13.94 -4.96 10.92
C TRP A 236 -14.59 -5.70 12.08
N ASP A 237 -14.53 -7.03 12.10
CA ASP A 237 -15.13 -7.84 13.17
C ASP A 237 -14.56 -7.49 14.54
N ARG A 238 -13.24 -7.27 14.63
CA ARG A 238 -12.56 -6.85 15.87
C ARG A 238 -12.99 -5.46 16.32
N LEU A 239 -13.14 -4.50 15.40
CA LEU A 239 -13.66 -3.17 15.73
C LEU A 239 -15.09 -3.25 16.27
N CYS A 240 -15.98 -3.97 15.58
CA CYS A 240 -17.36 -4.15 16.03
C CYS A 240 -17.43 -4.83 17.40
N GLN A 241 -16.62 -5.86 17.64
CA GLN A 241 -16.53 -6.53 18.96
C GLN A 241 -16.08 -5.56 20.06
N ALA A 242 -15.08 -4.70 19.80
CA ALA A 242 -14.62 -3.71 20.76
C ALA A 242 -15.73 -2.70 21.14
N ILE A 243 -16.49 -2.22 20.15
CA ILE A 243 -17.61 -1.30 20.38
C ILE A 243 -18.74 -2.00 21.15
N GLU A 244 -19.17 -3.20 20.70
CA GLU A 244 -20.24 -3.98 21.36
C GLU A 244 -19.89 -4.36 22.80
N ALA A 245 -18.61 -4.66 23.08
CA ALA A 245 -18.12 -4.92 24.43
C ALA A 245 -18.25 -3.70 25.33
N ARG A 246 -17.96 -2.50 24.82
CA ARG A 246 -18.14 -1.24 25.55
C ARG A 246 -19.63 -0.93 25.79
N ILE A 247 -20.49 -1.14 24.79
CA ILE A 247 -21.96 -0.97 24.93
C ILE A 247 -22.52 -1.88 26.02
N SER A 248 -22.07 -3.14 26.04
CA SER A 248 -22.53 -4.15 27.02
C SER A 248 -22.12 -3.82 28.46
N GLN A 249 -21.14 -2.94 28.65
CA GLN A 249 -20.67 -2.48 29.97
C GLN A 249 -21.40 -1.21 30.45
N LEU A 250 -22.30 -0.64 29.65
CA LEU A 250 -23.05 0.56 30.03
C LEU A 250 -24.01 0.27 31.21
N PRO A 251 -24.29 1.26 32.09
CA PRO A 251 -25.18 1.07 33.24
C PRO A 251 -26.60 0.60 32.90
N ASN A 252 -27.09 0.97 31.71
CA ASN A 252 -28.36 0.53 31.14
C ASN A 252 -28.10 0.13 29.68
N PRO A 253 -27.56 -1.07 29.42
CA PRO A 253 -27.27 -1.48 28.05
C PRO A 253 -28.60 -1.56 27.29
N PRO A 254 -28.66 -1.06 26.04
CA PRO A 254 -29.84 -1.30 25.21
C PRO A 254 -30.07 -2.81 25.13
N SER A 255 -31.34 -3.23 25.13
CA SER A 255 -31.68 -4.62 24.86
C SER A 255 -31.15 -4.96 23.47
N LEU A 256 -29.97 -5.57 23.39
CA LEU A 256 -29.42 -6.08 22.14
C LEU A 256 -30.52 -6.92 21.54
N ILE A 257 -31.01 -6.52 20.36
CA ILE A 257 -32.08 -7.22 19.67
C ILE A 257 -31.55 -8.65 19.48
N SER A 258 -32.10 -9.60 20.25
CA SER A 258 -31.80 -11.01 20.01
C SER A 258 -32.11 -11.27 18.54
N PRO A 259 -31.27 -12.05 17.82
CA PRO A 259 -31.58 -12.40 16.45
C PRO A 259 -33.03 -12.86 16.39
N ILE A 260 -33.82 -12.25 15.49
CA ILE A 260 -35.16 -12.76 15.16
C ILE A 260 -34.94 -14.26 14.96
N SER A 261 -35.54 -15.07 15.83
CA SER A 261 -35.33 -16.51 15.85
C SER A 261 -35.55 -17.07 14.45
N GLY A 262 -34.44 -17.33 13.74
CA GLY A 262 -34.44 -17.56 12.30
C GLY A 262 -33.11 -17.24 11.60
N THR A 263 -32.26 -16.36 12.12
CA THR A 263 -30.89 -16.22 11.63
C THR A 263 -29.99 -17.30 12.23
N ASP A 264 -29.51 -18.22 11.38
CA ASP A 264 -28.44 -19.14 11.73
C ASP A 264 -27.26 -18.32 12.28
N ALA A 265 -26.77 -18.67 13.47
CA ALA A 265 -25.53 -18.10 14.02
C ALA A 265 -24.33 -18.29 13.06
N ASP A 266 -24.46 -19.22 12.12
CA ASP A 266 -23.49 -19.53 11.07
C ASP A 266 -23.56 -18.58 9.85
N ASN A 267 -24.55 -17.69 9.75
CA ASN A 267 -24.68 -16.78 8.59
C ASN A 267 -25.21 -15.38 8.99
N PRO A 268 -24.34 -14.50 9.55
CA PRO A 268 -24.72 -13.15 9.94
C PRO A 268 -25.15 -12.32 8.72
N GLU A 269 -26.07 -11.36 8.92
CA GLU A 269 -26.51 -10.44 7.87
C GLU A 269 -25.30 -9.62 7.35
N PRO A 270 -25.13 -9.52 6.02
CA PRO A 270 -24.05 -8.73 5.43
C PRO A 270 -24.24 -7.25 5.75
N LEU A 271 -23.13 -6.50 5.80
CA LEU A 271 -23.15 -5.07 6.03
C LEU A 271 -23.99 -4.34 4.98
N VAL A 272 -23.90 -4.78 3.72
CA VAL A 272 -24.79 -4.39 2.62
C VAL A 272 -25.06 -5.59 1.71
N ALA A 273 -26.33 -5.84 1.39
CA ALA A 273 -26.74 -6.94 0.51
C ALA A 273 -26.32 -6.70 -0.96
N SER A 274 -26.00 -7.78 -1.69
CA SER A 274 -25.56 -7.69 -3.10
C SER A 274 -26.56 -6.95 -4.00
N THR A 275 -27.87 -7.11 -3.77
CA THR A 275 -28.92 -6.42 -4.54
C THR A 275 -28.91 -4.90 -4.34
N VAL A 276 -28.47 -4.42 -3.18
CA VAL A 276 -28.30 -2.99 -2.88
C VAL A 276 -27.06 -2.46 -3.58
N LEU A 277 -25.98 -3.24 -3.60
CA LEU A 277 -24.75 -2.92 -4.33
C LEU A 277 -24.97 -2.88 -5.85
N ASP A 278 -25.79 -3.81 -6.38
CA ASP A 278 -26.21 -3.82 -7.79
C ASP A 278 -26.99 -2.55 -8.14
N ALA A 279 -27.93 -2.13 -7.27
CA ALA A 279 -28.71 -0.92 -7.46
C ALA A 279 -27.84 0.35 -7.47
N ALA A 280 -26.73 0.35 -6.76
CA ALA A 280 -25.75 1.43 -6.72
C ALA A 280 -24.59 1.28 -7.71
N SER A 281 -24.67 0.32 -8.64
CA SER A 281 -23.65 0.08 -9.66
C SER A 281 -22.25 -0.16 -9.08
N VAL A 282 -22.15 -0.73 -7.88
CA VAL A 282 -20.84 -1.08 -7.30
C VAL A 282 -20.23 -2.23 -8.09
N PRO A 283 -19.01 -2.08 -8.66
CA PRO A 283 -18.44 -3.06 -9.58
C PRO A 283 -18.35 -4.48 -9.01
N ASP A 284 -18.56 -5.47 -9.88
CA ASP A 284 -18.43 -6.90 -9.59
C ASP A 284 -17.47 -7.56 -10.58
N PRO A 285 -16.31 -8.09 -10.13
CA PRO A 285 -15.83 -8.10 -8.75
C PRO A 285 -15.26 -6.73 -8.33
N SER A 286 -15.18 -6.42 -7.02
CA SER A 286 -14.42 -5.30 -6.45
C SER A 286 -14.13 -5.51 -4.96
N PHE A 287 -13.08 -4.87 -4.44
CA PHE A 287 -12.76 -4.93 -3.01
C PHE A 287 -13.95 -4.46 -2.16
N ALA A 288 -14.56 -3.32 -2.54
CA ALA A 288 -15.69 -2.75 -1.83
C ALA A 288 -16.87 -3.74 -1.76
N ARG A 289 -17.23 -4.36 -2.89
CA ARG A 289 -18.29 -5.37 -2.94
C ARG A 289 -17.96 -6.57 -2.06
N SER A 290 -16.75 -7.12 -2.19
CA SER A 290 -16.32 -8.28 -1.41
C SER A 290 -16.27 -7.99 0.10
N PHE A 291 -15.83 -6.80 0.50
CA PHE A 291 -15.85 -6.37 1.90
C PHE A 291 -17.28 -6.21 2.42
N LEU A 292 -18.13 -5.42 1.75
CA LEU A 292 -19.49 -5.08 2.21
C LEU A 292 -20.43 -6.29 2.28
N THR A 293 -20.23 -7.29 1.42
CA THR A 293 -21.04 -8.53 1.41
C THR A 293 -20.57 -9.58 2.41
N ARG A 294 -19.35 -9.48 2.92
CA ARG A 294 -18.76 -10.44 3.87
C ARG A 294 -18.65 -9.90 5.28
N ALA A 295 -18.48 -8.60 5.44
CA ALA A 295 -18.51 -7.92 6.73
C ALA A 295 -19.90 -8.07 7.33
N ARG A 296 -19.98 -8.41 8.62
CA ARG A 296 -21.28 -8.47 9.34
C ARG A 296 -21.84 -7.08 9.58
N ARG A 297 -23.16 -6.96 9.65
CA ARG A 297 -23.81 -5.75 10.17
C ARG A 297 -23.87 -5.78 11.71
N PRO A 298 -23.27 -4.80 12.42
CA PRO A 298 -23.30 -4.78 13.89
C PRO A 298 -24.60 -4.19 14.44
N TRP A 299 -24.77 -4.22 15.76
CA TRP A 299 -26.00 -3.77 16.46
C TRP A 299 -26.00 -2.31 16.91
N PHE A 300 -25.10 -1.50 16.37
CA PHE A 300 -24.96 -0.07 16.67
C PHE A 300 -24.94 0.73 15.37
N HIS A 301 -25.09 2.05 15.46
CA HIS A 301 -25.20 2.92 14.29
C HIS A 301 -23.91 3.66 13.96
N TYR A 302 -23.13 4.06 14.97
CA TYR A 302 -21.92 4.87 14.80
C TYR A 302 -20.65 4.04 14.95
N ILE A 303 -19.86 3.96 13.87
CA ILE A 303 -18.60 3.19 13.81
C ILE A 303 -17.38 4.00 14.28
N ALA A 304 -17.50 5.32 14.23
CA ALA A 304 -16.52 6.32 14.64
C ALA A 304 -17.27 7.64 14.88
N PRO A 305 -16.65 8.67 15.48
CA PRO A 305 -17.32 9.92 15.79
C PRO A 305 -17.95 10.56 14.54
N GLY A 306 -19.28 10.67 14.54
CA GLY A 306 -20.06 11.22 13.43
C GLY A 306 -20.10 10.39 12.13
N LEU A 307 -19.62 9.14 12.12
CA LEU A 307 -19.68 8.24 10.94
C LEU A 307 -20.68 7.11 11.17
N LEU A 308 -21.63 6.97 10.24
CA LEU A 308 -22.71 5.99 10.28
C LEU A 308 -22.37 4.71 9.53
N LEU A 309 -23.04 3.61 9.91
CA LEU A 309 -23.15 2.43 9.05
C LEU A 309 -23.75 2.80 7.68
N PRO A 310 -23.37 2.08 6.59
CA PRO A 310 -24.01 2.27 5.31
C PRO A 310 -25.52 1.98 5.39
N PRO A 311 -26.34 2.73 4.63
CA PRO A 311 -27.77 2.44 4.52
C PRO A 311 -28.00 1.01 4.04
N ALA A 312 -28.93 0.31 4.68
CA ALA A 312 -29.28 -1.06 4.32
C ALA A 312 -30.24 -1.14 3.13
N ASP A 313 -30.93 -0.04 2.80
CA ASP A 313 -31.87 0.03 1.68
C ASP A 313 -31.21 0.60 0.42
N SER A 314 -31.73 0.19 -0.75
CA SER A 314 -31.21 0.63 -2.04
C SER A 314 -31.25 2.13 -2.24
N SER A 315 -32.31 2.81 -1.81
CA SER A 315 -32.47 4.25 -2.05
C SER A 315 -31.45 5.07 -1.26
N GLY A 316 -31.28 4.74 0.02
CA GLY A 316 -30.31 5.38 0.89
C GLY A 316 -28.88 5.13 0.43
N PHE A 317 -28.55 3.88 0.07
CA PHE A 317 -27.21 3.53 -0.34
C PHE A 317 -26.84 4.19 -1.67
N VAL A 318 -27.72 4.14 -2.68
CA VAL A 318 -27.52 4.83 -3.98
C VAL A 318 -27.29 6.34 -3.79
N ALA A 319 -28.08 6.98 -2.92
CA ALA A 319 -27.93 8.42 -2.65
C ALA A 319 -26.57 8.77 -2.03
N ALA A 320 -25.92 7.82 -1.35
CA ALA A 320 -24.59 8.00 -0.77
C ALA A 320 -23.43 7.78 -1.76
N GLN A 321 -23.70 7.37 -3.01
CA GLN A 321 -22.69 7.05 -4.04
C GLN A 321 -22.63 8.11 -5.16
N PRO A 322 -22.19 9.35 -4.90
CA PRO A 322 -22.19 10.41 -5.91
C PRO A 322 -21.25 10.12 -7.10
N PHE A 323 -20.23 9.28 -6.91
CA PHE A 323 -19.26 8.95 -7.95
C PHE A 323 -19.69 7.81 -8.87
N ALA A 324 -20.59 6.92 -8.42
CA ALA A 324 -21.04 5.78 -9.21
C ALA A 324 -21.88 6.18 -10.43
N LEU A 325 -22.42 7.40 -10.46
CA LEU A 325 -23.23 7.93 -11.55
C LEU A 325 -22.39 8.61 -12.65
N LEU A 326 -21.08 8.73 -12.44
CA LEU A 326 -20.20 9.43 -13.37
C LEU A 326 -19.77 8.50 -14.51
N PRO A 327 -19.60 9.02 -15.74
CA PRO A 327 -18.99 8.25 -16.81
C PRO A 327 -17.55 7.86 -16.41
N HIS A 328 -17.21 6.58 -16.57
CA HIS A 328 -15.87 6.09 -16.30
C HIS A 328 -15.54 4.92 -17.23
N SER A 329 -14.25 4.63 -17.37
CA SER A 329 -13.74 3.49 -18.15
C SER A 329 -14.26 2.16 -17.57
N GLN A 330 -14.16 1.09 -18.36
CA GLN A 330 -14.50 -0.26 -17.91
C GLN A 330 -13.54 -0.81 -16.83
N HIS A 331 -12.35 -0.22 -16.71
CA HIS A 331 -11.33 -0.61 -15.73
C HIS A 331 -11.33 0.32 -14.51
N THR A 332 -12.03 1.44 -14.57
CA THR A 332 -12.18 2.37 -13.46
C THR A 332 -13.15 1.85 -12.41
N VAL A 333 -12.72 1.87 -11.16
CA VAL A 333 -13.57 1.65 -9.98
C VAL A 333 -13.79 3.01 -9.32
N PRO A 334 -15.04 3.51 -9.27
CA PRO A 334 -15.34 4.76 -8.60
C PRO A 334 -15.18 4.64 -7.07
N PRO A 335 -14.92 5.74 -6.36
CA PRO A 335 -15.00 5.78 -4.91
C PRO A 335 -16.37 5.32 -4.42
N VAL A 336 -16.39 4.34 -3.51
CA VAL A 336 -17.59 3.85 -2.84
C VAL A 336 -17.59 4.41 -1.42
N CYS A 337 -18.62 5.15 -1.04
CA CYS A 337 -18.87 5.59 0.33
C CYS A 337 -19.20 4.36 1.18
N LEU A 338 -18.29 3.99 2.08
CA LEU A 338 -18.45 2.89 3.02
C LEU A 338 -19.22 3.34 4.27
N PHE A 339 -18.83 4.50 4.83
CA PHE A 339 -19.41 5.05 6.06
C PHE A 339 -19.66 6.54 5.89
N PRO A 340 -20.91 6.96 5.58
CA PRO A 340 -21.24 8.37 5.42
C PRO A 340 -21.19 9.10 6.76
N ALA A 341 -20.85 10.38 6.73
CA ALA A 341 -21.05 11.25 7.89
C ALA A 341 -22.54 11.40 8.20
N ASP A 342 -22.85 11.60 9.48
CA ASP A 342 -24.21 11.83 9.92
C ASP A 342 -24.85 13.06 9.23
N SER A 343 -26.05 12.86 8.70
CA SER A 343 -26.90 13.84 8.01
C SER A 343 -27.15 15.16 8.76
N GLY A 344 -26.90 15.18 10.08
CA GLY A 344 -26.88 16.42 10.87
C GLY A 344 -25.76 17.40 10.46
N ASP A 345 -24.68 16.90 9.88
CA ASP A 345 -23.58 17.71 9.35
C ASP A 345 -23.72 17.92 7.84
N GLN A 346 -24.39 19.01 7.48
CA GLN A 346 -24.65 19.37 6.08
C GLN A 346 -23.49 20.13 5.42
N ARG A 347 -22.28 20.18 6.02
CA ARG A 347 -21.13 20.87 5.42
C ARG A 347 -20.63 20.09 4.20
N PRO A 348 -20.92 20.54 2.97
CA PRO A 348 -20.45 19.83 1.80
C PRO A 348 -18.95 20.07 1.64
N ILE A 349 -18.22 19.03 1.27
CA ILE A 349 -16.82 19.14 0.89
C ILE A 349 -16.78 19.55 -0.58
N GLN A 350 -16.15 20.69 -0.84
CA GLN A 350 -15.99 21.19 -2.19
C GLN A 350 -14.75 20.57 -2.81
N LEU A 351 -14.96 19.61 -3.71
CA LEU A 351 -13.87 19.01 -4.47
C LEU A 351 -13.60 19.85 -5.70
N THR A 352 -12.35 20.27 -5.84
CA THR A 352 -11.81 20.92 -7.05
C THR A 352 -10.76 19.99 -7.66
N ARG A 353 -10.28 20.35 -8.85
CA ARG A 353 -9.17 19.65 -9.50
C ARG A 353 -7.94 19.48 -8.60
N THR A 354 -7.65 20.47 -7.74
CA THR A 354 -6.45 20.48 -6.89
C THR A 354 -6.69 19.97 -5.48
N THR A 355 -7.95 19.78 -5.07
CA THR A 355 -8.32 19.34 -3.71
C THR A 355 -8.98 17.97 -3.69
N SER A 356 -9.30 17.40 -4.87
CA SER A 356 -9.81 16.04 -4.98
C SER A 356 -8.70 15.03 -4.63
N PRO A 357 -8.93 14.12 -3.68
CA PRO A 357 -7.98 13.05 -3.37
C PRO A 357 -8.10 11.84 -4.31
N PHE A 358 -8.99 11.92 -5.30
CA PHE A 358 -9.26 10.89 -6.31
C PHE A 358 -8.64 11.33 -7.65
N LEU A 359 -7.36 11.04 -7.81
CA LEU A 359 -6.49 11.54 -8.88
C LEU A 359 -6.52 10.69 -10.17
N LEU A 360 -7.70 10.24 -10.62
CA LEU A 360 -7.83 9.54 -11.91
C LEU A 360 -8.31 10.49 -13.01
N ALA A 361 -7.82 10.30 -14.23
CA ALA A 361 -8.24 11.06 -15.41
C ALA A 361 -9.77 11.07 -15.61
N ASP A 362 -10.45 9.96 -15.33
CA ASP A 362 -11.92 9.87 -15.40
C ASP A 362 -12.64 10.79 -14.40
N PHE A 363 -11.97 11.11 -13.28
CA PHE A 363 -12.43 12.04 -12.26
C PHE A 363 -11.70 13.40 -12.34
N TYR A 364 -10.84 13.61 -13.36
CA TYR A 364 -9.91 14.73 -13.51
C TYR A 364 -9.89 15.23 -14.97
N SER A 365 -10.57 16.35 -15.26
CA SER A 365 -10.53 16.98 -16.60
C SER A 365 -9.57 18.18 -16.65
N THR A 366 -8.89 18.36 -17.78
CA THR A 366 -8.17 19.60 -18.14
C THR A 366 -9.11 20.69 -18.69
N SER A 367 -10.36 20.33 -19.01
CA SER A 367 -11.42 21.27 -19.40
C SER A 367 -12.29 21.67 -18.21
N THR A 368 -12.96 22.82 -18.32
CA THR A 368 -13.93 23.34 -17.33
C THR A 368 -15.21 22.50 -17.22
N ASP A 369 -15.37 21.46 -18.05
CA ASP A 369 -16.49 20.52 -17.98
C ASP A 369 -16.15 19.39 -17.01
N THR A 370 -16.19 19.69 -15.70
CA THR A 370 -15.89 18.72 -14.64
C THR A 370 -16.99 17.68 -14.52
N HIS A 371 -16.62 16.39 -14.50
CA HIS A 371 -17.48 15.30 -13.99
C HIS A 371 -17.28 15.05 -12.49
N THR A 372 -16.31 15.68 -11.83
CA THR A 372 -16.16 15.57 -10.36
C THR A 372 -17.38 16.18 -9.68
N PRO A 373 -18.07 15.48 -8.75
CA PRO A 373 -19.19 16.06 -8.02
C PRO A 373 -18.66 17.25 -7.23
N SER A 374 -19.18 18.45 -7.52
CA SER A 374 -18.67 19.70 -6.93
C SER A 374 -18.91 19.78 -5.41
N ARG A 375 -19.81 18.95 -4.89
CA ARG A 375 -20.13 18.82 -3.47
C ARG A 375 -20.31 17.36 -3.12
N VAL A 376 -19.47 16.87 -2.22
CA VAL A 376 -19.51 15.51 -1.70
C VAL A 376 -19.70 15.57 -0.20
N SER A 377 -20.45 14.62 0.36
CA SER A 377 -20.59 14.51 1.81
C SER A 377 -19.28 14.08 2.45
N ALA A 378 -19.06 14.48 3.69
CA ALA A 378 -17.99 13.90 4.49
C ALA A 378 -18.26 12.40 4.73
N GLY A 379 -17.21 11.62 4.96
CA GLY A 379 -17.32 10.18 5.16
C GLY A 379 -16.08 9.40 4.78
N LEU A 380 -16.13 8.08 4.98
CA LEU A 380 -15.08 7.16 4.57
C LEU A 380 -15.42 6.56 3.20
N TYR A 381 -14.55 6.78 2.24
CA TYR A 381 -14.68 6.30 0.87
C TYR A 381 -13.55 5.32 0.54
N THR A 382 -13.82 4.33 -0.31
CA THR A 382 -12.72 3.60 -0.98
C THR A 382 -11.97 4.52 -1.93
N ALA A 383 -10.72 4.19 -2.21
CA ALA A 383 -9.97 4.88 -3.24
C ALA A 383 -10.57 4.68 -4.64
N ALA A 384 -10.44 5.69 -5.50
CA ALA A 384 -10.63 5.52 -6.93
C ALA A 384 -9.42 4.78 -7.50
N VAL A 385 -9.65 3.75 -8.32
CA VAL A 385 -8.56 3.06 -9.02
C VAL A 385 -8.85 2.86 -10.50
N GLU A 386 -7.79 2.88 -11.31
CA GLU A 386 -7.80 2.36 -12.68
C GLU A 386 -7.15 0.97 -12.66
N ARG A 387 -7.93 -0.10 -12.82
CA ARG A 387 -7.46 -1.48 -12.57
C ARG A 387 -6.33 -1.98 -13.48
N ASN A 388 -6.13 -1.35 -14.63
CA ASN A 388 -5.04 -1.67 -15.54
C ASN A 388 -3.76 -0.87 -15.25
N GLY A 389 -3.79 0.03 -14.26
CA GLY A 389 -2.65 0.85 -13.84
C GLY A 389 -1.74 0.17 -12.83
N LEU A 390 -0.50 0.65 -12.76
CA LEU A 390 0.49 0.25 -11.76
C LEU A 390 0.13 0.78 -10.36
N ASP A 391 0.53 0.03 -9.33
CA ASP A 391 0.42 0.41 -7.91
C ASP A 391 -1.00 0.77 -7.42
N THR A 392 -2.02 0.15 -8.01
CA THR A 392 -3.43 0.35 -7.64
C THR A 392 -3.78 -0.29 -6.30
N ALA A 393 -4.66 0.34 -5.51
CA ALA A 393 -5.04 -0.18 -4.19
C ALA A 393 -6.55 0.02 -3.93
N GLU A 394 -7.37 -0.93 -4.38
CA GLU A 394 -8.82 -0.92 -4.11
C GLU A 394 -9.13 -1.09 -2.62
N GLU A 395 -8.23 -1.73 -1.88
CA GLU A 395 -8.26 -1.86 -0.43
C GLU A 395 -7.96 -0.54 0.31
N GLY A 396 -7.56 0.48 -0.44
CA GLY A 396 -7.25 1.80 0.08
C GLY A 396 -8.50 2.62 0.41
N PHE A 397 -8.34 3.60 1.30
CA PHE A 397 -9.43 4.51 1.66
C PHE A 397 -9.02 5.99 1.58
N ARG A 398 -10.04 6.85 1.56
CA ARG A 398 -9.96 8.30 1.81
C ARG A 398 -11.02 8.68 2.84
N LEU A 399 -10.60 9.29 3.96
CA LEU A 399 -11.51 9.87 4.95
C LEU A 399 -11.71 11.34 4.60
N LEU A 400 -12.83 11.67 3.95
CA LEU A 400 -13.15 13.04 3.58
C LEU A 400 -13.71 13.78 4.80
N LEU A 401 -13.05 14.86 5.21
CA LEU A 401 -13.43 15.69 6.35
C LEU A 401 -13.90 17.08 5.90
N PRO A 402 -14.88 17.69 6.59
CA PRO A 402 -15.41 19.02 6.23
C PRO A 402 -14.48 20.18 6.67
N PHE A 403 -13.21 19.88 6.91
CA PHE A 403 -12.19 20.81 7.36
C PHE A 403 -10.79 20.30 7.02
N THR A 404 -9.83 21.21 7.12
CA THR A 404 -8.41 20.98 6.86
C THR A 404 -7.64 20.95 8.17
N PHE A 405 -6.40 20.49 8.10
CA PHE A 405 -5.47 20.45 9.23
C PHE A 405 -4.31 21.43 9.04
N ASN A 406 -3.64 21.74 10.15
CA ASN A 406 -2.33 22.41 10.18
C ASN A 406 -2.32 23.85 9.62
N ASP A 407 -3.44 24.58 9.77
CA ASP A 407 -3.62 25.96 9.30
C ASP A 407 -2.72 27.00 10.04
N GLY A 408 -2.05 26.60 11.12
CA GLY A 408 -1.14 27.44 11.92
C GLY A 408 0.34 27.28 11.54
N TRP A 409 1.07 28.40 11.42
CA TRP A 409 2.52 28.37 11.19
C TRP A 409 3.29 27.99 12.46
N GLY A 410 4.14 26.96 12.39
CA GLY A 410 5.24 26.73 13.33
C GLY A 410 4.97 25.82 14.54
N ARG A 411 4.43 24.62 14.37
CA ARG A 411 4.26 23.67 15.49
C ARG A 411 4.95 22.33 15.26
N SER A 412 5.57 21.83 16.32
CA SER A 412 5.98 20.42 16.51
C SER A 412 4.79 19.47 16.73
N VAL A 413 3.57 20.01 16.79
CA VAL A 413 2.30 19.35 17.10
C VAL A 413 1.33 19.59 15.94
N GLY A 414 0.70 18.53 15.44
CA GLY A 414 -0.21 18.59 14.30
C GLY A 414 -0.54 17.21 13.76
N ALA A 415 -1.57 17.12 12.92
CA ALA A 415 -1.97 15.87 12.30
C ALA A 415 -0.87 15.37 11.35
N ARG A 416 -0.55 14.08 11.43
CA ARG A 416 0.54 13.44 10.67
C ARG A 416 0.05 12.25 9.86
N ARG A 417 0.70 12.03 8.71
CA ARG A 417 0.60 10.81 7.91
C ARG A 417 1.46 9.71 8.54
N SER A 418 1.42 8.50 7.98
CA SER A 418 2.13 7.32 8.52
C SER A 418 3.66 7.45 8.43
N ASP A 419 4.17 8.17 7.43
CA ASP A 419 5.59 8.56 7.32
C ASP A 419 6.04 9.55 8.40
N GLY A 420 5.12 10.03 9.24
CA GLY A 420 5.41 10.99 10.30
C GLY A 420 5.43 12.43 9.82
N GLU A 421 5.34 12.71 8.53
CA GLU A 421 5.20 14.06 8.00
C GLU A 421 3.84 14.66 8.36
N LEU A 422 3.80 15.99 8.46
CA LEU A 422 2.54 16.70 8.68
C LEU A 422 1.61 16.47 7.49
N VAL A 423 0.31 16.34 7.78
CA VAL A 423 -0.73 16.39 6.75
C VAL A 423 -0.64 17.72 6.00
N ASP A 424 -0.75 17.65 4.67
CA ASP A 424 -0.68 18.80 3.79
C ASP A 424 -1.74 19.84 4.15
N ARG A 425 -1.32 21.12 4.16
CA ARG A 425 -2.24 22.24 4.33
C ARG A 425 -3.25 22.21 3.19
N GLU A 426 -4.50 22.49 3.51
CA GLU A 426 -5.64 22.43 2.58
C GLU A 426 -6.13 21.01 2.21
N SER A 427 -5.45 19.96 2.67
CA SER A 427 -5.93 18.61 2.46
C SER A 427 -7.13 18.29 3.35
N VAL A 428 -8.15 17.69 2.73
CA VAL A 428 -9.38 17.23 3.37
C VAL A 428 -9.41 15.71 3.57
N ALA A 429 -8.34 15.00 3.17
CA ALA A 429 -8.36 13.54 3.05
C ALA A 429 -7.06 12.82 3.49
N ASP A 430 -6.04 13.55 3.93
CA ASP A 430 -4.72 12.98 4.23
C ASP A 430 -4.57 12.43 5.65
N LEU A 431 -5.55 12.65 6.52
CA LEU A 431 -5.56 11.99 7.83
C LEU A 431 -5.54 10.47 7.63
N PHE A 432 -4.68 9.80 8.39
CA PHE A 432 -4.44 8.35 8.32
C PHE A 432 -3.83 7.84 7.00
N GLN A 433 -3.36 8.71 6.10
CA GLN A 433 -2.71 8.27 4.86
C GLN A 433 -1.24 7.87 5.07
N HIS A 434 -0.65 7.14 4.11
CA HIS A 434 0.73 6.66 4.21
C HIS A 434 1.75 7.80 4.22
N GLY A 435 1.68 8.70 3.24
CA GLY A 435 2.84 9.53 2.89
C GLY A 435 3.89 8.72 2.12
N PHE A 436 5.18 9.00 2.32
CA PHE A 436 6.26 8.31 1.63
C PHE A 436 6.33 6.81 1.95
N LYS A 437 6.80 5.99 0.99
CA LYS A 437 6.83 4.52 1.09
C LYS A 437 8.21 3.95 0.74
N PRO A 438 8.96 3.44 1.72
CA PRO A 438 10.32 2.94 1.51
C PRO A 438 10.42 1.57 0.83
N PHE A 439 9.30 0.93 0.49
CA PHE A 439 9.27 -0.42 -0.12
C PHE A 439 8.65 -0.49 -1.53
N GLY A 440 8.32 0.67 -2.10
CA GLY A 440 7.89 0.81 -3.49
C GLY A 440 6.43 1.22 -3.64
N GLY A 441 6.13 1.69 -4.85
CA GLY A 441 4.87 2.33 -5.17
C GLY A 441 4.94 3.85 -5.05
N ASP A 442 3.90 4.49 -5.54
CA ASP A 442 3.80 5.94 -5.59
C ASP A 442 3.41 6.50 -4.21
N TYR A 443 3.89 7.72 -3.93
CA TYR A 443 3.65 8.42 -2.67
C TYR A 443 2.16 8.75 -2.46
N TYR A 444 1.37 8.85 -3.54
CA TYR A 444 -0.07 9.10 -3.45
C TYR A 444 -0.93 7.86 -3.18
N ARG A 445 -0.39 6.62 -3.25
CA ARG A 445 -1.22 5.42 -3.04
C ARG A 445 -1.81 5.41 -1.62
N PRO A 446 -3.12 5.14 -1.47
CA PRO A 446 -3.85 5.18 -0.20
C PRO A 446 -3.37 4.19 0.85
N GLN A 447 -3.63 4.52 2.12
CA GLN A 447 -3.49 3.60 3.25
C GLN A 447 -4.57 2.51 3.21
N ARG A 448 -4.23 1.31 3.68
CA ARG A 448 -5.12 0.13 3.71
C ARG A 448 -6.26 0.33 4.71
N LEU A 449 -7.49 0.02 4.30
CA LEU A 449 -8.69 0.12 5.15
C LEU A 449 -8.55 -0.70 6.44
N GLU A 450 -7.97 -1.91 6.35
CA GLU A 450 -7.67 -2.75 7.51
C GLU A 450 -6.92 -2.00 8.62
N ARG A 451 -5.91 -1.20 8.25
CA ARG A 451 -5.07 -0.47 9.21
C ARG A 451 -5.84 0.65 9.90
N LEU A 452 -6.74 1.30 9.18
CA LEU A 452 -7.66 2.28 9.76
C LEU A 452 -8.59 1.63 10.78
N LEU A 453 -9.19 0.48 10.44
CA LEU A 453 -10.11 -0.22 11.33
C LEU A 453 -9.42 -0.70 12.61
N ASP A 454 -8.18 -1.21 12.51
CA ASP A 454 -7.38 -1.57 13.68
C ASP A 454 -6.99 -0.33 14.52
N CYS A 455 -6.74 0.82 13.89
CA CYS A 455 -6.49 2.08 14.58
C CYS A 455 -7.74 2.56 15.34
N TRP A 456 -8.91 2.57 14.69
CA TRP A 456 -10.18 2.93 15.34
C TRP A 456 -10.53 1.99 16.48
N ARG A 457 -10.24 0.70 16.34
CA ARG A 457 -10.40 -0.27 17.43
C ARG A 457 -9.56 0.13 18.64
N LYS A 458 -8.28 0.48 18.43
CA LYS A 458 -7.40 0.95 19.50
C LYS A 458 -7.99 2.17 20.22
N LEU A 459 -8.53 3.14 19.49
CA LEU A 459 -9.15 4.34 20.06
C LEU A 459 -10.36 4.00 20.97
N VAL A 460 -11.14 2.98 20.61
CA VAL A 460 -12.26 2.47 21.42
C VAL A 460 -11.76 1.67 22.62
N GLU A 461 -10.79 0.77 22.43
CA GLU A 461 -10.23 -0.09 23.48
C GLU A 461 -9.51 0.72 24.56
N GLU A 462 -8.80 1.77 24.18
CA GLU A 462 -8.09 2.66 25.11
C GLU A 462 -9.01 3.72 25.75
N GLY A 463 -10.27 3.82 25.30
CA GLY A 463 -11.24 4.79 25.81
C GLY A 463 -10.94 6.24 25.37
N VAL A 464 -10.12 6.40 24.34
CA VAL A 464 -9.91 7.68 23.64
C VAL A 464 -11.23 8.14 23.04
N TRP A 465 -11.95 7.23 22.39
CA TRP A 465 -13.31 7.43 21.95
C TRP A 465 -14.30 6.86 22.97
N SER A 466 -15.25 7.69 23.37
CA SER A 466 -16.36 7.25 24.22
C SER A 466 -17.37 6.45 23.40
N VAL A 467 -18.00 5.47 24.03
CA VAL A 467 -19.01 4.61 23.39
C VAL A 467 -20.29 4.68 24.20
N GLY A 468 -21.38 5.06 23.53
CA GLY A 468 -22.73 5.15 24.06
C GLY A 468 -23.64 4.06 23.49
N PRO A 469 -24.96 4.10 23.77
CA PRO A 469 -25.90 3.06 23.34
C PRO A 469 -25.96 2.85 21.82
N GLU A 470 -25.68 3.90 21.04
CA GLU A 470 -25.77 3.90 19.58
C GLU A 470 -24.40 3.63 18.89
N GLY A 471 -23.35 3.35 19.66
CA GLY A 471 -21.98 3.17 19.14
C GLY A 471 -21.03 4.27 19.61
N VAL A 472 -20.03 4.58 18.79
CA VAL A 472 -19.01 5.59 19.12
C VAL A 472 -19.65 6.98 19.18
N GLU A 473 -19.40 7.70 20.27
CA GLU A 473 -19.93 9.05 20.51
C GLU A 473 -19.05 10.13 19.86
N GLY A 474 -19.63 11.32 19.70
CA GLY A 474 -18.97 12.49 19.14
C GLY A 474 -19.44 12.80 17.72
N THR A 475 -18.88 13.86 17.15
CA THR A 475 -19.17 14.31 15.79
C THR A 475 -17.93 14.17 14.91
N ILE A 476 -18.06 14.44 13.61
CA ILE A 476 -16.91 14.43 12.71
C ILE A 476 -15.83 15.47 13.08
N ASP A 477 -16.16 16.51 13.84
CA ASP A 477 -15.17 17.46 14.37
C ASP A 477 -14.26 16.82 15.44
N THR A 478 -14.57 15.65 15.97
CA THR A 478 -13.70 14.90 16.91
C THR A 478 -12.37 14.50 16.25
N PHE A 479 -12.31 14.40 14.92
CA PHE A 479 -11.05 14.17 14.22
C PHE A 479 -10.08 15.37 14.31
N ARG A 480 -10.52 16.55 14.75
CA ARG A 480 -9.63 17.70 15.03
C ARG A 480 -8.69 17.46 16.21
N ASP A 481 -8.98 16.48 17.06
CA ASP A 481 -8.04 16.07 18.11
C ASP A 481 -6.68 15.65 17.53
N ALA A 482 -6.62 15.26 16.25
CA ALA A 482 -5.36 15.02 15.54
C ALA A 482 -4.43 16.26 15.46
N GLU A 483 -4.94 17.49 15.61
CA GLU A 483 -4.12 18.73 15.66
C GLU A 483 -3.58 19.05 17.05
N SER A 484 -4.02 18.31 18.05
CA SER A 484 -3.65 18.53 19.45
C SER A 484 -2.42 17.71 19.84
N ASP A 485 -2.08 17.74 21.13
CA ASP A 485 -1.09 16.84 21.73
C ASP A 485 -1.46 15.35 21.60
N ARG A 486 -2.69 15.05 21.19
CA ARG A 486 -3.22 13.71 20.91
C ARG A 486 -2.98 13.20 19.49
N TRP A 487 -2.22 13.90 18.65
CA TRP A 487 -1.96 13.48 17.26
C TRP A 487 -1.48 12.01 17.15
N GLY A 488 -0.74 11.51 18.15
CA GLY A 488 -0.25 10.13 18.19
C GLY A 488 -1.35 9.07 18.32
N ASP A 489 -2.53 9.43 18.83
CA ASP A 489 -3.72 8.57 18.84
C ASP A 489 -4.24 8.38 17.40
N TYR A 490 -4.11 9.41 16.56
CA TYR A 490 -4.60 9.46 15.17
C TYR A 490 -3.52 9.11 14.14
N TYR A 491 -2.42 8.51 14.57
CA TYR A 491 -1.31 8.10 13.74
C TYR A 491 -1.35 6.59 13.49
N ILE A 492 -1.29 6.17 12.22
CA ILE A 492 -1.11 4.77 11.84
C ILE A 492 0.39 4.54 11.67
N PRO A 493 1.03 3.69 12.49
CA PRO A 493 2.42 3.35 12.28
C PRO A 493 2.63 2.73 10.90
N PRO A 494 3.73 3.07 10.22
CA PRO A 494 4.01 2.52 8.92
C PRO A 494 4.15 1.01 9.03
N THR A 495 3.39 0.32 8.19
CA THR A 495 3.47 -1.12 8.03
C THR A 495 3.42 -1.40 6.54
N TRP A 496 4.27 -2.31 6.11
CA TRP A 496 4.53 -2.55 4.70
C TRP A 496 3.97 -3.93 4.36
#